data_AF-A0A8T2KQ38-F1
#
_entry.id   AF-A0A8T2KQ38-F1
#
_cell.length_a   1.000
_cell.length_b   1.000
_cell.length_c   1.000
_cell.angle_alpha   90.00
_cell.angle_beta   90.00
_cell.angle_gamma   90.00
#
_symmetry.space_group_name_H-M   'P 1'
#
loop_
_entity.id
_entity.type
_entity.pdbx_description
1 polymer ?
#
loop_
_entity_poly.entity_id
_entity_poly.type
_entity_poly.pdbx_seq_one_letter_code
_entity_poly.pdbx_strand_id
1 'polypeptide(L)'
;MRMVHSHCADNFIWECRRRHCGRLKRSVRAESLFSGSHSDLFTWMKYIHRFSQGLQMRQVDMIQDGITKSTRTLSMMSNKLKQMCVKSLRKFRKKKGQKVGGADIIVQIDESKFCHKRKYGKGRYGNTWRRKRTWVFGMLEIRPHLKRPILRLVKKRDKNTLIPIIRKYVKPTTLVVSDDWRAYSSLKKEGYRHIKDNHSQNYIDPISGLHTQNIERAWQTYKKEVWHMRANRSEKSLRKHLCFIEWTYWLGRMHKYGVLGRLFKDIRCA
;
A
#
# COMPACT_ATOMS: atom_id res chain seq x y z
N MET A 1 28.72 2.58 -25.28
CA MET A 1 29.38 2.90 -24.00
C MET A 1 30.01 1.62 -23.46
N ARG A 2 31.10 1.70 -22.70
CA ARG A 2 31.71 0.56 -22.00
C ARG A 2 31.74 0.85 -20.50
N MET A 3 31.53 -0.16 -19.68
CA MET A 3 31.68 -0.04 -18.23
C MET A 3 33.17 -0.04 -17.89
N VAL A 4 33.60 0.91 -17.07
CA VAL A 4 35.00 1.06 -16.64
C VAL A 4 35.06 1.29 -15.13
N HIS A 5 36.17 0.87 -14.50
CA HIS A 5 36.43 1.16 -13.11
C HIS A 5 36.61 2.67 -12.88
N SER A 6 36.09 3.17 -11.76
CA SER A 6 36.18 4.57 -11.37
C SER A 6 36.01 4.70 -9.86
N HIS A 7 36.71 5.65 -9.23
CA HIS A 7 36.53 5.97 -7.81
C HIS A 7 35.19 6.69 -7.58
N CYS A 8 34.11 5.92 -7.52
CA CYS A 8 32.76 6.37 -7.22
C CYS A 8 32.07 5.34 -6.31
N ALA A 9 30.86 5.64 -5.81
CA ALA A 9 30.17 4.78 -4.86
C ALA A 9 29.99 3.32 -5.34
N ASP A 10 29.81 3.10 -6.64
CA ASP A 10 29.61 1.76 -7.22
C ASP A 10 30.91 1.17 -7.79
N ASN A 11 32.05 1.86 -7.70
CA ASN A 11 33.33 1.52 -8.33
C ASN A 11 33.33 1.45 -9.88
N PHE A 12 32.19 1.74 -10.53
CA PHE A 12 31.99 1.63 -11.97
C PHE A 12 31.23 2.83 -12.56
N ILE A 13 31.57 3.18 -13.80
CA ILE A 13 30.85 4.17 -14.63
C ILE A 13 30.72 3.69 -16.08
N TRP A 14 29.74 4.23 -16.81
CA TRP A 14 29.63 4.09 -18.25
C TRP A 14 30.45 5.19 -18.95
N GLU A 15 31.36 4.82 -19.83
CA GLU A 15 32.18 5.74 -20.61
C GLU A 15 31.97 5.54 -22.12
N CYS A 16 31.76 6.64 -22.85
CA CYS A 16 31.76 6.63 -24.32
C CYS A 16 33.21 6.70 -24.83
N ARG A 17 33.66 5.67 -25.55
CA ARG A 17 35.04 5.63 -26.12
C ARG A 17 35.17 6.26 -27.51
N ARG A 18 34.09 6.76 -28.11
CA ARG A 18 34.15 7.38 -29.44
C ARG A 18 34.78 8.78 -29.32
N ARG A 19 35.67 9.15 -30.25
CA ARG A 19 36.40 10.43 -30.16
C ARG A 19 35.48 11.65 -30.25
N HIS A 20 34.43 11.59 -31.08
CA HIS A 20 33.47 12.69 -31.27
C HIS A 20 32.49 12.92 -30.10
N CYS A 21 32.38 11.98 -29.14
CA CYS A 21 31.45 12.12 -28.00
C CYS A 21 32.12 12.71 -26.74
N GLY A 22 33.32 13.28 -26.86
CA GLY A 22 34.01 13.97 -25.76
C GLY A 22 34.27 13.12 -24.51
N ARG A 23 34.37 11.80 -24.64
CA ARG A 23 34.46 10.84 -23.52
C ARG A 23 33.35 11.02 -22.47
N LEU A 24 32.11 11.19 -22.92
CA LEU A 24 30.95 11.30 -22.04
C LEU A 24 30.92 10.17 -21.00
N LYS A 25 30.88 10.56 -19.71
CA LYS A 25 30.76 9.66 -18.55
C LYS A 25 29.36 9.72 -17.98
N ARG A 26 28.79 8.56 -17.63
CA ARG A 26 27.51 8.44 -16.94
C ARG A 26 27.63 7.46 -15.79
N SER A 27 26.92 7.73 -14.69
CA SER A 27 26.82 6.76 -13.59
C SER A 27 26.19 5.45 -14.09
N VAL A 28 26.60 4.32 -13.53
CA VAL A 28 25.90 3.03 -13.74
C VAL A 28 24.44 3.05 -13.30
N ARG A 29 24.07 4.02 -12.46
CA ARG A 29 22.70 4.26 -11.99
C ARG A 29 21.91 5.24 -12.85
N ALA A 30 22.52 5.83 -13.88
CA ALA A 30 21.84 6.79 -14.75
C ALA A 30 20.57 6.18 -15.37
N GLU A 31 19.54 7.01 -15.55
CA GLU A 31 18.26 6.61 -16.17
C GLU A 31 17.54 5.44 -15.47
N SER A 32 17.88 5.17 -14.20
CA SER A 32 17.25 4.12 -13.39
C SER A 32 16.60 4.68 -12.13
N LEU A 33 15.90 3.82 -11.38
CA LEU A 33 15.43 4.12 -10.03
C LEU A 33 16.53 4.71 -9.13
N PHE A 34 17.77 4.24 -9.31
CA PHE A 34 18.92 4.54 -8.47
C PHE A 34 19.58 5.89 -8.83
N SER A 35 19.16 6.53 -9.92
CA SER A 35 19.73 7.78 -10.41
C SER A 35 19.70 8.90 -9.35
N GLY A 36 20.79 9.63 -9.22
CA GLY A 36 20.96 10.72 -8.24
C GLY A 36 21.00 10.26 -6.78
N SER A 37 21.14 8.96 -6.50
CA SER A 37 21.39 8.48 -5.15
C SER A 37 22.86 8.67 -4.76
N HIS A 38 23.16 8.87 -3.48
CA HIS A 38 24.54 8.75 -2.97
C HIS A 38 24.87 7.32 -2.51
N SER A 39 23.85 6.47 -2.37
CA SER A 39 24.02 5.07 -1.97
C SER A 39 24.31 4.18 -3.16
N ASP A 40 25.28 3.29 -3.00
CA ASP A 40 25.64 2.27 -3.99
C ASP A 40 24.50 1.28 -4.26
N LEU A 41 24.62 0.55 -5.36
CA LEU A 41 23.66 -0.46 -5.76
C LEU A 41 23.50 -1.59 -4.73
N PHE A 42 24.57 -1.98 -4.04
CA PHE A 42 24.52 -3.05 -3.04
C PHE A 42 23.64 -2.69 -1.84
N THR A 43 23.77 -1.45 -1.37
CA THR A 43 22.93 -0.82 -0.35
C THR A 43 21.47 -0.76 -0.79
N TRP A 44 21.23 -0.42 -2.06
CA TRP A 44 19.90 -0.48 -2.63
C TRP A 44 19.33 -1.90 -2.67
N MET A 45 20.12 -2.91 -3.01
CA MET A 45 19.67 -4.30 -3.00
C MET A 45 19.31 -4.77 -1.59
N LYS A 46 20.17 -4.49 -0.59
CA LYS A 46 19.88 -4.77 0.83
C LYS A 46 18.56 -4.11 1.25
N TYR A 47 18.37 -2.84 0.89
CA TYR A 47 17.14 -2.12 1.22
C TYR A 47 15.92 -2.69 0.49
N ILE A 48 16.00 -3.03 -0.80
CA ILE A 48 14.89 -3.61 -1.57
C ILE A 48 14.48 -4.96 -0.99
N HIS A 49 15.45 -5.81 -0.65
CA HIS A 49 15.20 -7.09 0.00
C HIS A 49 14.45 -6.90 1.31
N ARG A 50 14.94 -6.03 2.20
CA ARG A 50 14.26 -5.71 3.48
C ARG A 50 12.89 -5.07 3.27
N PHE A 51 12.76 -4.19 2.27
CA PHE A 51 11.50 -3.56 1.90
C PHE A 51 10.45 -4.60 1.48
N SER A 52 10.87 -5.66 0.76
CA SER A 52 9.98 -6.73 0.31
C SER A 52 9.44 -7.61 1.43
N GLN A 53 10.14 -7.68 2.56
CA GLN A 53 9.74 -8.43 3.76
C GLN A 53 8.67 -7.70 4.59
N GLY A 54 8.18 -6.55 4.13
CA GLY A 54 7.08 -5.81 4.76
C GLY A 54 7.51 -4.79 5.81
N LEU A 55 8.81 -4.48 5.94
CA LEU A 55 9.36 -3.49 6.86
C LEU A 55 8.75 -3.56 8.27
N GLN A 56 8.85 -4.72 8.93
CA GLN A 56 8.48 -4.82 10.35
C GLN A 56 9.40 -3.95 11.23
N MET A 57 10.60 -3.68 10.75
CA MET A 57 11.67 -2.93 11.40
C MET A 57 11.51 -1.41 11.22
N ARG A 58 11.72 -0.66 12.30
CA ARG A 58 11.80 0.81 12.28
C ARG A 58 13.02 1.23 11.46
N GLN A 59 13.01 2.48 10.98
CA GLN A 59 14.19 3.06 10.32
C GLN A 59 15.46 3.01 11.19
N VAL A 60 15.30 2.99 12.51
CA VAL A 60 16.41 2.86 13.48
C VAL A 60 17.06 1.49 13.35
N ASP A 61 16.27 0.43 13.30
CA ASP A 61 16.77 -0.93 13.20
C ASP A 61 17.48 -1.16 11.83
N MET A 62 16.99 -0.54 10.75
CA MET A 62 17.69 -0.54 9.45
C MET A 62 19.03 0.21 9.45
N ILE A 63 19.22 1.17 10.36
CA ILE A 63 20.49 1.86 10.55
C ILE A 63 21.44 0.99 11.38
N GLN A 64 20.93 0.32 12.41
CA GLN A 64 21.69 -0.63 13.23
C GLN A 64 22.19 -1.82 12.41
N ASP A 65 21.36 -2.32 11.47
CA ASP A 65 21.74 -3.35 10.49
C ASP A 65 22.76 -2.86 9.43
N GLY A 66 23.22 -1.61 9.51
CA GLY A 66 24.22 -1.06 8.62
C GLY A 66 23.75 -0.87 7.17
N ILE A 67 22.44 -0.80 6.91
CA ILE A 67 21.93 -0.57 5.54
C ILE A 67 22.29 0.85 5.09
N THR A 68 22.04 1.86 5.94
CA THR A 68 22.47 3.23 5.67
C THR A 68 22.79 3.94 6.97
N LYS A 69 23.62 4.99 6.91
CA LYS A 69 23.90 5.85 8.07
C LYS A 69 22.87 6.98 8.28
N SER A 70 21.84 7.09 7.42
CA SER A 70 20.94 8.26 7.41
C SER A 70 19.47 7.92 7.21
N THR A 71 18.64 8.38 8.15
CA THR A 71 17.17 8.32 8.06
C THR A 71 16.61 9.07 6.84
N ARG A 72 17.30 10.12 6.37
CA ARG A 72 16.94 10.87 5.15
C ARG A 72 17.10 9.99 3.92
N THR A 73 18.17 9.22 3.85
CA THR A 73 18.43 8.26 2.77
C THR A 73 17.38 7.17 2.73
N LEU A 74 17.08 6.53 3.87
CA LEU A 74 16.00 5.52 3.95
C LEU A 74 14.64 6.09 3.51
N SER A 75 14.33 7.32 3.92
CA SER A 75 13.09 7.98 3.52
C SER A 75 13.02 8.24 2.02
N MET A 76 14.14 8.66 1.41
CA MET A 76 14.27 8.83 -0.04
C MET A 76 14.09 7.48 -0.77
N MET A 77 14.76 6.43 -0.31
CA MET A 77 14.65 5.08 -0.90
C MET A 77 13.22 4.54 -0.81
N SER A 78 12.60 4.67 0.37
CA SER A 78 11.19 4.31 0.59
C SER A 78 10.26 5.06 -0.35
N ASN A 79 10.47 6.37 -0.51
CA ASN A 79 9.63 7.19 -1.38
C ASN A 79 9.78 6.81 -2.85
N LYS A 80 10.99 6.53 -3.33
CA LYS A 80 11.23 6.08 -4.71
C LYS A 80 10.53 4.74 -4.98
N LEU A 81 10.71 3.73 -4.13
CA LEU A 81 10.05 2.43 -4.27
C LEU A 81 8.53 2.53 -4.20
N LYS A 82 7.98 3.28 -3.24
CA LYS A 82 6.53 3.48 -3.12
C LYS A 82 5.95 4.19 -4.34
N GLN A 83 6.64 5.19 -4.88
CA GLN A 83 6.21 5.88 -6.10
C GLN A 83 6.13 4.92 -7.28
N MET A 84 7.13 4.06 -7.45
CA MET A 84 7.12 3.00 -8.45
C MET A 84 5.93 2.03 -8.25
N CYS A 85 5.72 1.53 -7.03
CA CYS A 85 4.58 0.66 -6.70
C CYS A 85 3.24 1.32 -7.04
N VAL A 86 3.08 2.60 -6.70
CA VAL A 86 1.89 3.40 -7.04
C VAL A 86 1.72 3.52 -8.56
N LYS A 87 2.79 3.75 -9.33
CA LYS A 87 2.73 3.79 -10.80
C LYS A 87 2.30 2.42 -11.36
N SER A 88 2.86 1.33 -10.85
CA SER A 88 2.53 -0.04 -11.28
C SER A 88 1.07 -0.40 -11.00
N LEU A 89 0.57 -0.09 -9.79
CA LEU A 89 -0.83 -0.29 -9.45
C LEU A 89 -1.77 0.56 -10.31
N ARG A 90 -1.38 1.79 -10.65
CA ARG A 90 -2.15 2.63 -11.59
C ARG A 90 -2.21 2.02 -12.99
N LYS A 91 -1.08 1.50 -13.51
CA LYS A 91 -1.04 0.79 -14.80
C LYS A 91 -1.97 -0.43 -14.76
N PHE A 92 -1.94 -1.22 -13.68
CA PHE A 92 -2.83 -2.36 -13.48
C PHE A 92 -4.31 -1.95 -13.50
N ARG A 93 -4.69 -0.92 -12.73
CA ARG A 93 -6.07 -0.40 -12.68
C ARG A 93 -6.59 0.03 -14.05
N LYS A 94 -5.73 0.65 -14.88
CA LYS A 94 -6.09 1.05 -16.25
C LYS A 94 -6.30 -0.16 -17.17
N LYS A 95 -5.41 -1.15 -17.10
CA LYS A 95 -5.42 -2.30 -18.03
C LYS A 95 -6.48 -3.35 -17.69
N LYS A 96 -6.66 -3.67 -16.41
CA LYS A 96 -7.50 -4.80 -15.96
C LYS A 96 -8.72 -4.37 -15.14
N GLY A 97 -8.80 -3.10 -14.74
CA GLY A 97 -9.69 -2.69 -13.66
C GLY A 97 -9.23 -3.20 -12.30
N GLN A 98 -9.83 -2.69 -11.24
CA GLN A 98 -9.64 -3.21 -9.88
C GLN A 98 -11.01 -3.28 -9.23
N LYS A 99 -11.61 -4.48 -9.24
CA LYS A 99 -12.89 -4.77 -8.60
C LYS A 99 -12.80 -6.07 -7.81
N VAL A 100 -13.50 -6.11 -6.68
CA VAL A 100 -13.66 -7.29 -5.83
C VAL A 100 -15.07 -7.87 -5.96
N GLY A 101 -15.25 -9.09 -5.47
CA GLY A 101 -16.56 -9.75 -5.46
C GLY A 101 -16.90 -10.46 -6.77
N GLY A 102 -18.17 -10.83 -6.88
CA GLY A 102 -18.76 -11.71 -7.89
C GLY A 102 -19.69 -12.72 -7.23
N ALA A 103 -20.32 -13.58 -8.03
CA ALA A 103 -21.07 -14.73 -7.54
C ALA A 103 -20.18 -15.55 -6.57
N ASP A 104 -20.77 -15.96 -5.45
CA ASP A 104 -20.14 -16.78 -4.39
C ASP A 104 -18.89 -16.21 -3.73
N ILE A 105 -18.64 -14.91 -3.91
CA ILE A 105 -17.55 -14.21 -3.24
C ILE A 105 -18.08 -13.32 -2.14
N ILE A 106 -17.40 -13.40 -0.99
CA ILE A 106 -17.69 -12.59 0.18
C ILE A 106 -16.80 -11.35 0.16
N VAL A 107 -17.41 -10.18 0.31
CA VAL A 107 -16.73 -8.91 0.48
C VAL A 107 -17.16 -8.28 1.80
N GLN A 108 -16.21 -8.10 2.70
CA GLN A 108 -16.44 -7.36 3.94
C GLN A 108 -16.19 -5.88 3.69
N ILE A 109 -17.09 -5.02 4.15
CA ILE A 109 -16.96 -3.57 4.04
C ILE A 109 -17.03 -2.91 5.41
N ASP A 110 -16.21 -1.91 5.64
CA ASP A 110 -16.14 -1.16 6.90
C ASP A 110 -15.34 0.14 6.72
N GLU A 111 -15.51 1.10 7.63
CA GLU A 111 -14.77 2.34 7.70
C GLU A 111 -13.88 2.44 8.93
N SER A 112 -12.63 2.86 8.70
CA SER A 112 -11.69 3.05 9.78
C SER A 112 -10.98 4.40 9.75
N LYS A 113 -10.77 4.99 10.93
CA LYS A 113 -9.90 6.16 11.07
C LYS A 113 -8.43 5.73 11.16
N PHE A 114 -7.62 6.32 10.28
CA PHE A 114 -6.16 6.21 10.30
C PHE A 114 -5.55 7.44 11.00
N CYS A 115 -6.00 7.70 12.22
CA CYS A 115 -5.42 8.72 13.10
C CYS A 115 -4.41 8.08 14.06
N HIS A 116 -3.40 8.85 14.47
CA HIS A 116 -2.50 8.42 15.53
C HIS A 116 -3.29 8.43 16.85
N LYS A 117 -3.44 7.28 17.51
CA LYS A 117 -3.97 7.20 18.87
C LYS A 117 -2.87 7.71 19.82
N ARG A 118 -3.21 8.67 20.71
CA ARG A 118 -2.30 9.11 21.78
C ARG A 118 -1.98 7.90 22.66
N LYS A 119 -0.70 7.71 23.01
CA LYS A 119 -0.33 6.74 24.06
C LYS A 119 -0.99 7.22 25.36
N TYR A 120 -1.89 6.42 25.93
CA TYR A 120 -2.61 6.72 27.19
C TYR A 120 -3.41 8.03 27.22
N GLY A 121 -3.79 8.59 26.06
CA GLY A 121 -4.51 9.87 26.05
C GLY A 121 -3.72 11.06 26.62
N LYS A 122 -2.39 10.96 26.76
CA LYS A 122 -1.50 12.04 27.28
C LYS A 122 -0.63 12.65 26.15
N GLY A 123 -0.10 13.87 26.35
CA GLY A 123 0.79 14.60 25.41
C GLY A 123 0.12 15.60 24.47
N ARG A 124 0.91 16.50 23.83
CA ARG A 124 0.41 17.60 22.97
C ARG A 124 -0.34 17.09 21.73
N TYR A 125 -1.44 17.77 21.37
CA TYR A 125 -2.04 17.65 20.04
C TYR A 125 -1.04 18.23 19.02
N GLY A 126 -0.21 17.40 18.39
CA GLY A 126 0.68 17.89 17.32
C GLY A 126 -0.12 18.50 16.16
N ASN A 127 0.35 19.59 15.55
CA ASN A 127 -0.34 20.29 14.44
C ASN A 127 -0.66 19.40 13.20
N THR A 128 -0.26 18.12 13.22
CA THR A 128 -0.63 17.01 12.33
C THR A 128 -2.13 16.61 12.39
N TRP A 129 -2.91 17.18 13.31
CA TRP A 129 -4.32 16.87 13.61
C TRP A 129 -5.37 17.35 12.59
N ARG A 130 -4.97 17.88 11.42
CA ARG A 130 -5.91 18.28 10.34
C ARG A 130 -6.68 17.12 9.68
N ARG A 131 -6.40 15.86 10.05
CA ARG A 131 -7.06 14.65 9.51
C ARG A 131 -8.32 14.19 10.23
N LYS A 132 -8.81 14.91 11.26
CA LYS A 132 -10.01 14.49 12.04
C LYS A 132 -11.23 14.13 11.17
N ARG A 133 -11.27 14.61 9.92
CA ARG A 133 -12.41 14.50 9.00
C ARG A 133 -12.27 13.44 7.91
N THR A 134 -11.13 12.76 7.76
CA THR A 134 -10.95 11.79 6.66
C THR A 134 -10.96 10.35 7.19
N TRP A 135 -11.85 9.54 6.64
CA TRP A 135 -11.98 8.11 6.89
C TRP A 135 -11.35 7.30 5.76
N VAL A 136 -11.00 6.05 6.06
CA VAL A 136 -10.64 5.06 5.04
C VAL A 136 -11.78 4.06 4.98
N PHE A 137 -12.47 4.00 3.86
CA PHE A 137 -13.45 2.98 3.55
C PHE A 137 -12.75 1.78 2.89
N GLY A 138 -12.90 0.61 3.48
CA GLY A 138 -12.31 -0.65 3.00
C GLY A 138 -13.37 -1.56 2.41
N MET A 139 -13.02 -2.17 1.29
CA MET A 139 -13.72 -3.33 0.73
C MET A 139 -12.72 -4.46 0.65
N LEU A 140 -12.90 -5.51 1.45
CA LEU A 140 -11.98 -6.61 1.58
C LEU A 140 -12.64 -7.88 1.03
N GLU A 141 -12.13 -8.34 -0.11
CA GLU A 141 -12.49 -9.66 -0.59
C GLU A 141 -11.85 -10.74 0.28
N ILE A 142 -12.67 -11.71 0.69
CA ILE A 142 -12.25 -12.86 1.49
C ILE A 142 -12.28 -14.12 0.63
N ARG A 143 -11.12 -14.75 0.51
CA ARG A 143 -10.95 -16.13 0.02
C ARG A 143 -9.98 -16.85 0.97
N PRO A 144 -10.04 -18.20 1.06
CA PRO A 144 -9.22 -18.96 2.02
C PRO A 144 -7.74 -18.59 2.03
N HIS A 145 -7.13 -18.42 0.85
CA HIS A 145 -5.69 -18.13 0.71
C HIS A 145 -5.41 -16.75 0.11
N LEU A 146 -6.44 -15.92 -0.08
CA LEU A 146 -6.29 -14.66 -0.78
C LEU A 146 -7.17 -13.57 -0.17
N LYS A 147 -6.53 -12.45 0.16
CA LYS A 147 -7.20 -11.22 0.58
C LYS A 147 -6.94 -10.15 -0.46
N ARG A 148 -7.99 -9.46 -0.92
CA ARG A 148 -7.84 -8.35 -1.88
C ARG A 148 -8.52 -7.09 -1.33
N PRO A 149 -7.76 -6.19 -0.68
CA PRO A 149 -8.30 -4.95 -0.17
C PRO A 149 -8.43 -3.89 -1.27
N ILE A 150 -9.50 -3.12 -1.23
CA ILE A 150 -9.64 -1.84 -1.91
C ILE A 150 -9.88 -0.79 -0.84
N LEU A 151 -9.03 0.24 -0.78
CA LEU A 151 -8.99 1.25 0.28
C LEU A 151 -9.22 2.64 -0.31
N ARG A 152 -10.27 3.33 0.13
CA ARG A 152 -10.64 4.65 -0.40
C ARG A 152 -10.75 5.67 0.71
N LEU A 153 -10.16 6.83 0.49
CA LEU A 153 -10.33 7.97 1.39
C LEU A 153 -11.69 8.59 1.15
N VAL A 154 -12.45 8.78 2.23
CA VAL A 154 -13.78 9.38 2.20
C VAL A 154 -13.89 10.44 3.30
N LYS A 155 -14.54 11.58 3.00
CA LYS A 155 -14.76 12.65 3.98
C LYS A 155 -16.03 12.41 4.79
N LYS A 156 -17.05 11.83 4.16
CA LYS A 156 -18.33 11.49 4.76
C LYS A 156 -18.57 9.98 4.65
N ARG A 157 -19.28 9.42 5.62
CA ARG A 157 -19.69 8.00 5.70
C ARG A 157 -21.19 7.84 5.49
N ASP A 158 -21.76 8.74 4.69
CA ASP A 158 -23.17 8.69 4.34
C ASP A 158 -23.40 7.77 3.15
N LYS A 159 -24.67 7.37 2.96
CA LYS A 159 -25.10 6.51 1.87
C LYS A 159 -24.69 7.08 0.50
N ASN A 160 -24.85 8.39 0.31
CA ASN A 160 -24.55 9.09 -0.94
C ASN A 160 -23.06 9.04 -1.30
N THR A 161 -22.18 8.90 -0.32
CA THR A 161 -20.74 8.74 -0.55
C THR A 161 -20.36 7.27 -0.73
N LEU A 162 -20.87 6.36 0.10
CA LEU A 162 -20.40 4.97 0.16
C LEU A 162 -20.98 4.11 -0.96
N ILE A 163 -22.28 4.22 -1.25
CA ILE A 163 -22.94 3.38 -2.26
C ILE A 163 -22.31 3.53 -3.66
N PRO A 164 -22.01 4.74 -4.17
CA PRO A 164 -21.31 4.88 -5.45
C PRO A 164 -19.92 4.25 -5.46
N ILE A 165 -19.21 4.27 -4.32
CA ILE A 165 -17.90 3.63 -4.19
C ILE A 165 -18.06 2.11 -4.25
N ILE A 166 -19.04 1.55 -3.54
CA ILE A 166 -19.34 0.11 -3.56
C ILE A 166 -19.68 -0.33 -4.99
N ARG A 167 -20.59 0.36 -5.69
CA ARG A 167 -20.94 0.09 -7.10
C ARG A 167 -19.75 0.09 -8.04
N LYS A 168 -18.80 1.01 -7.80
CA LYS A 168 -17.61 1.14 -8.63
C LYS A 168 -16.63 -0.02 -8.44
N TYR A 169 -16.48 -0.53 -7.22
CA TYR A 169 -15.40 -1.44 -6.85
C TYR A 169 -15.84 -2.86 -6.46
N VAL A 170 -17.12 -3.07 -6.19
CA VAL A 170 -17.70 -4.38 -5.83
C VAL A 170 -18.64 -4.80 -6.94
N LYS A 171 -18.43 -5.99 -7.50
CA LYS A 171 -19.28 -6.53 -8.57
C LYS A 171 -20.72 -6.76 -8.05
N PRO A 172 -21.77 -6.60 -8.88
CA PRO A 172 -23.12 -7.01 -8.52
C PRO A 172 -23.18 -8.49 -8.08
N THR A 173 -24.28 -8.91 -7.43
CA THR A 173 -24.55 -10.27 -6.91
C THR A 173 -23.60 -10.77 -5.81
N THR A 174 -22.55 -10.00 -5.48
CA THR A 174 -21.63 -10.25 -4.36
C THR A 174 -22.38 -10.35 -3.04
N LEU A 175 -21.93 -11.25 -2.17
CA LEU A 175 -22.33 -11.28 -0.76
C LEU A 175 -21.50 -10.26 0.02
N VAL A 176 -22.13 -9.15 0.39
CA VAL A 176 -21.54 -8.08 1.17
C VAL A 176 -21.85 -8.30 2.65
N VAL A 177 -20.84 -8.22 3.49
CA VAL A 177 -20.95 -8.26 4.96
C VAL A 177 -20.49 -6.92 5.51
N SER A 178 -21.32 -6.28 6.33
CA SER A 178 -21.00 -5.01 7.01
C SER A 178 -21.53 -5.01 8.43
N ASP A 179 -21.14 -4.02 9.23
CA ASP A 179 -21.85 -3.67 10.46
C ASP A 179 -23.28 -3.17 10.15
N ASP A 180 -24.11 -3.02 11.18
CA ASP A 180 -25.48 -2.47 11.05
C ASP A 180 -25.51 -0.94 10.89
N TRP A 181 -24.61 -0.38 10.09
CA TRP A 181 -24.60 1.04 9.80
C TRP A 181 -25.69 1.43 8.79
N ARG A 182 -26.48 2.45 9.11
CA ARG A 182 -27.65 2.88 8.32
C ARG A 182 -27.32 3.18 6.86
N ALA A 183 -26.11 3.63 6.54
CA ALA A 183 -25.70 3.92 5.17
C ALA A 183 -25.73 2.68 4.25
N TYR A 184 -25.67 1.47 4.81
CA TYR A 184 -25.67 0.20 4.08
C TYR A 184 -27.07 -0.38 3.85
N SER A 185 -28.11 0.24 4.42
CA SER A 185 -29.50 -0.24 4.34
C SER A 185 -30.03 -0.46 2.91
N SER A 186 -29.48 0.24 1.91
CA SER A 186 -29.91 0.12 0.53
C SER A 186 -29.15 -0.91 -0.31
N LEU A 187 -28.17 -1.63 0.26
CA LEU A 187 -27.34 -2.54 -0.54
C LEU A 187 -28.14 -3.63 -1.27
N LYS A 188 -29.21 -4.15 -0.64
CA LYS A 188 -30.12 -5.09 -1.31
C LYS A 188 -30.78 -4.50 -2.56
N LYS A 189 -31.18 -3.23 -2.50
CA LYS A 189 -31.78 -2.49 -3.64
C LYS A 189 -30.77 -2.22 -4.77
N GLU A 190 -29.48 -2.19 -4.45
CA GLU A 190 -28.40 -1.97 -5.42
C GLU A 190 -27.90 -3.28 -6.07
N GLY A 191 -28.59 -4.42 -5.83
CA GLY A 191 -28.25 -5.71 -6.44
C GLY A 191 -27.19 -6.52 -5.69
N TYR A 192 -26.98 -6.25 -4.40
CA TYR A 192 -26.08 -7.01 -3.54
C TYR A 192 -26.86 -7.92 -2.59
N ARG A 193 -26.32 -9.11 -2.31
CA ARG A 193 -26.75 -9.89 -1.14
C ARG A 193 -26.07 -9.26 0.06
N HIS A 194 -26.84 -8.87 1.08
CA HIS A 194 -26.30 -8.12 2.22
C HIS A 194 -26.64 -8.81 3.52
N ILE A 195 -25.60 -9.13 4.29
CA ILE A 195 -25.66 -9.62 5.67
C ILE A 195 -25.12 -8.50 6.57
N LYS A 196 -25.83 -8.26 7.66
CA LYS A 196 -25.43 -7.30 8.69
C LYS A 196 -24.91 -8.07 9.89
N ASP A 197 -23.71 -7.75 10.32
CA ASP A 197 -23.13 -8.23 11.56
C ASP A 197 -23.76 -7.41 12.71
N ASN A 198 -24.60 -8.08 13.52
CA ASN A 198 -25.27 -7.45 14.64
C ASN A 198 -24.42 -7.57 15.90
N HIS A 199 -23.49 -6.63 16.08
CA HIS A 199 -22.58 -6.55 17.23
C HIS A 199 -23.27 -6.46 18.61
N SER A 200 -24.60 -6.35 18.67
CA SER A 200 -25.34 -6.28 19.93
C SER A 200 -25.85 -7.62 20.47
N GLN A 201 -25.96 -8.66 19.64
CA GLN A 201 -26.65 -9.91 20.04
C GLN A 201 -25.88 -11.21 19.78
N ASN A 202 -25.01 -11.29 18.77
CA ASN A 202 -24.14 -12.46 18.54
C ASN A 202 -22.87 -12.02 17.77
N TYR A 203 -21.68 -12.41 18.25
CA TYR A 203 -20.38 -12.13 17.57
C TYR A 203 -20.19 -12.92 16.27
N ILE A 204 -21.10 -13.85 15.99
CA ILE A 204 -21.12 -14.74 14.83
C ILE A 204 -22.58 -14.83 14.42
N ASP A 205 -22.91 -14.57 13.14
CA ASP A 205 -24.23 -14.86 12.62
C ASP A 205 -24.52 -16.36 12.77
N PRO A 206 -25.53 -16.78 13.56
CA PRO A 206 -25.71 -18.20 13.93
C PRO A 206 -26.05 -19.10 12.73
N ILE A 207 -26.47 -18.52 11.60
CA ILE A 207 -26.98 -19.24 10.43
C ILE A 207 -25.91 -19.36 9.34
N SER A 208 -25.08 -18.32 9.18
CA SER A 208 -24.06 -18.24 8.12
C SER A 208 -22.62 -18.36 8.62
N GLY A 209 -22.36 -18.15 9.92
CA GLY A 209 -21.01 -18.11 10.50
C GLY A 209 -20.17 -16.91 10.04
N LEU A 210 -20.77 -15.95 9.33
CA LEU A 210 -20.06 -14.83 8.72
C LEU A 210 -20.01 -13.63 9.66
N HIS A 211 -18.81 -13.13 9.92
CA HIS A 211 -18.54 -11.98 10.80
C HIS A 211 -17.60 -10.97 10.13
N THR A 212 -17.52 -9.74 10.63
CA THR A 212 -16.62 -8.68 10.14
C THR A 212 -15.16 -8.79 10.63
N GLN A 213 -14.80 -9.81 11.43
CA GLN A 213 -13.46 -9.97 12.02
C GLN A 213 -12.30 -9.91 11.01
N ASN A 214 -12.50 -10.33 9.76
CA ASN A 214 -11.42 -10.31 8.77
C ASN A 214 -11.03 -8.88 8.39
N ILE A 215 -12.01 -7.99 8.18
CA ILE A 215 -11.74 -6.59 7.88
C ILE A 215 -11.21 -5.85 9.11
N GLU A 216 -11.68 -6.18 10.32
CA GLU A 216 -11.14 -5.64 11.56
C GLU A 216 -9.66 -6.00 11.78
N ARG A 217 -9.31 -7.29 11.64
CA ARG A 217 -7.92 -7.75 11.68
C ARG A 217 -7.07 -7.06 10.62
N ALA A 218 -7.62 -6.92 9.41
CA ALA A 218 -6.94 -6.21 8.32
C ALA A 218 -6.68 -4.73 8.69
N TRP A 219 -7.63 -4.05 9.36
CA TRP A 219 -7.41 -2.68 9.84
C TRP A 219 -6.27 -2.57 10.82
N GLN A 220 -6.13 -3.51 11.75
CA GLN A 220 -5.01 -3.53 12.68
C GLN A 220 -3.67 -3.62 11.93
N THR A 221 -3.58 -4.55 10.96
CA THR A 221 -2.39 -4.71 10.10
C THR A 221 -2.09 -3.43 9.31
N TYR A 222 -3.08 -2.88 8.60
CA TYR A 222 -2.88 -1.71 7.75
C TYR A 222 -2.50 -0.46 8.56
N LYS A 223 -3.08 -0.27 9.74
CA LYS A 223 -2.71 0.84 10.64
C LYS A 223 -1.29 0.69 11.16
N LYS A 224 -0.87 -0.52 11.52
CA LYS A 224 0.51 -0.83 11.94
C LYS A 224 1.49 -0.52 10.81
N GLU A 225 1.22 -1.00 9.60
CA GLU A 225 2.06 -0.71 8.41
C GLU A 225 2.17 0.79 8.14
N VAL A 226 1.05 1.53 8.15
CA VAL A 226 1.05 3.00 7.96
C VAL A 226 1.85 3.71 9.07
N TRP A 227 1.79 3.22 10.30
CA TRP A 227 2.53 3.78 11.43
C TRP A 227 4.04 3.57 11.28
N HIS A 228 4.49 2.36 10.93
CA HIS A 228 5.91 2.06 10.72
C HIS A 228 6.53 2.86 9.57
N MET A 229 5.74 3.16 8.53
CA MET A 229 6.25 3.90 7.37
C MET A 229 6.61 5.36 7.65
N ARG A 230 6.28 5.92 8.83
CA ARG A 230 6.49 7.32 9.25
C ARG A 230 6.05 8.33 8.17
N ALA A 231 6.24 9.63 8.39
CA ALA A 231 5.85 10.70 7.45
C ALA A 231 4.35 10.75 7.05
N ASN A 232 3.47 10.08 7.80
CA ASN A 232 2.02 10.20 7.68
C ASN A 232 1.58 11.58 8.22
N ARG A 233 1.90 12.67 7.51
CA ARG A 233 1.60 14.06 7.90
C ARG A 233 0.50 14.73 7.05
N SER A 234 0.25 14.24 5.83
CA SER A 234 -0.78 14.76 4.91
C SER A 234 -1.72 13.67 4.36
N GLU A 235 -2.89 14.04 3.86
CA GLU A 235 -3.78 13.11 3.16
C GLU A 235 -3.08 12.47 1.93
N LYS A 236 -2.25 13.25 1.22
CA LYS A 236 -1.43 12.78 0.10
C LYS A 236 -0.48 11.65 0.53
N SER A 237 0.15 11.75 1.69
CA SER A 237 0.99 10.67 2.23
C SER A 237 0.16 9.43 2.55
N LEU A 238 -0.98 9.57 3.24
CA LEU A 238 -1.87 8.45 3.56
C LEU A 238 -2.34 7.73 2.29
N ARG A 239 -2.77 8.47 1.26
CA ARG A 239 -3.18 7.90 -0.03
C ARG A 239 -2.07 7.07 -0.68
N LYS A 240 -0.80 7.52 -0.58
CA LYS A 240 0.35 6.76 -1.08
C LYS A 240 0.54 5.46 -0.30
N HIS A 241 0.43 5.50 1.03
CA HIS A 241 0.55 4.30 1.87
C HIS A 241 -0.57 3.29 1.57
N LEU A 242 -1.83 3.74 1.47
CA LEU A 242 -2.96 2.88 1.09
C LEU A 242 -2.76 2.24 -0.29
N CYS A 243 -2.28 3.01 -1.28
CA CYS A 243 -1.95 2.44 -2.59
C CYS A 243 -0.80 1.44 -2.53
N PHE A 244 0.17 1.62 -1.62
CA PHE A 244 1.24 0.65 -1.43
C PHE A 244 0.70 -0.65 -0.81
N ILE A 245 -0.18 -0.57 0.20
CA ILE A 245 -0.87 -1.73 0.76
C ILE A 245 -1.62 -2.49 -0.34
N GLU A 246 -2.44 -1.78 -1.13
CA GLU A 246 -3.14 -2.42 -2.25
C GLU A 246 -2.19 -3.05 -3.27
N TRP A 247 -1.08 -2.38 -3.62
CA TRP A 247 -0.07 -2.96 -4.51
C TRP A 247 0.50 -4.25 -3.94
N THR A 248 0.80 -4.30 -2.63
CA THR A 248 1.34 -5.49 -1.97
C THR A 248 0.38 -6.67 -2.09
N TYR A 249 -0.91 -6.47 -1.85
CA TYR A 249 -1.90 -7.56 -1.89
C TYR A 249 -2.32 -7.93 -3.32
N TRP A 250 -2.47 -6.97 -4.23
CA TRP A 250 -2.96 -7.24 -5.59
C TRP A 250 -1.87 -7.67 -6.58
N LEU A 251 -0.64 -7.20 -6.39
CA LEU A 251 0.45 -7.40 -7.34
C LEU A 251 1.64 -8.11 -6.70
N GLY A 252 2.03 -7.70 -5.50
CA GLY A 252 3.19 -8.25 -4.80
C GLY A 252 3.01 -9.73 -4.45
N ARG A 253 2.01 -10.04 -3.63
CA ARG A 253 1.71 -11.41 -3.17
C ARG A 253 1.21 -12.33 -4.28
N MET A 254 0.64 -11.76 -5.34
CA MET A 254 0.15 -12.52 -6.50
C MET A 254 1.25 -12.88 -7.51
N HIS A 255 2.47 -12.40 -7.33
CA HIS A 255 3.57 -12.67 -8.24
C HIS A 255 4.22 -14.02 -7.90
N LYS A 256 4.61 -14.80 -8.93
CA LYS A 256 5.25 -16.12 -8.77
C LYS A 256 6.45 -16.11 -7.82
N TYR A 257 7.22 -15.02 -7.84
CA TYR A 257 8.41 -14.83 -6.99
C TYR A 257 8.14 -13.88 -5.80
N GLY A 258 6.89 -13.79 -5.36
CA GLY A 258 6.45 -12.94 -4.26
C GLY A 258 6.70 -11.45 -4.47
N VAL A 259 6.68 -10.70 -3.35
CA VAL A 259 6.80 -9.25 -3.33
C VAL A 259 8.13 -8.78 -3.92
N LEU A 260 9.23 -9.46 -3.59
CA LEU A 260 10.56 -9.11 -4.07
C LEU A 260 10.66 -9.22 -5.60
N GLY A 261 10.21 -10.34 -6.17
CA GLY A 261 10.20 -10.49 -7.62
C GLY A 261 9.28 -9.50 -8.30
N ARG A 262 8.16 -9.13 -7.66
CA ARG A 262 7.29 -8.07 -8.19
C ARG A 262 7.98 -6.71 -8.20
N LEU A 263 8.76 -6.37 -7.16
CA LEU A 263 9.54 -5.13 -7.12
C LEU A 263 10.53 -5.08 -8.28
N PHE A 264 11.31 -6.15 -8.50
CA PHE A 264 12.27 -6.17 -9.61
C PHE A 264 11.59 -6.05 -10.98
N LYS A 265 10.45 -6.70 -11.17
CA LYS A 265 9.63 -6.53 -12.38
C LYS A 265 9.21 -5.06 -12.57
N ASP A 266 8.75 -4.42 -11.50
CA ASP A 266 8.33 -3.02 -11.55
C ASP A 266 9.52 -2.06 -11.76
N ILE A 267 10.70 -2.34 -11.20
CA ILE A 267 11.94 -1.57 -11.40
C ILE A 267 12.36 -1.61 -12.86
N ARG A 268 12.29 -2.79 -13.48
CA ARG A 268 12.64 -2.97 -14.91
C ARG A 268 11.68 -2.25 -15.86
N CYS A 269 10.45 -1.99 -15.43
CA CYS A 269 9.40 -1.37 -16.24
C CYS A 269 9.12 0.11 -15.88
N ALA A 270 9.96 0.70 -15.02
CA ALA A 270 9.83 2.05 -14.48
C ALA A 270 10.61 3.07 -15.30
#